data_AF-A0A0F9TA08-F1
#
_entry.id   AF-A0A0F9TA08-F1
#
_cell.length_a   1.000
_cell.length_b   1.000
_cell.length_c   1.000
_cell.angle_alpha   90.00
_cell.angle_beta   90.00
_cell.angle_gamma   90.00
#
_symmetry.space_group_name_H-M   'P 1'
#
loop_
_entity.id
_entity.type
_entity.pdbx_description
1 polymer ?
#
loop_
_entity_poly.entity_id
_entity_poly.type
_entity_poly.pdbx_seq_one_letter_code
_entity_poly.pdbx_strand_id
1 'polypeptide(L)'
;MIKKEEQPPSPFIEGEKISLTAANLEHANLYAKWKNNPENRKNSLNPVPQTAEDIKKSLEPKKQEVKDNVFFEIWHKDDSKPIGFVGFIRIG
;
A
#
# COMPACT_ATOMS: atom_id res chain seq x y z
N MET A 1 12.29 -18.43 19.26
CA MET A 1 11.13 -17.73 18.65
C MET A 1 11.15 -18.05 17.16
N ILE A 2 10.18 -18.81 16.66
CA ILE A 2 10.07 -19.11 15.23
C ILE A 2 9.52 -17.84 14.57
N LYS A 3 10.29 -17.20 13.68
CA LYS A 3 9.74 -16.13 12.83
C LYS A 3 8.67 -16.77 11.96
N LYS A 4 7.41 -16.38 12.17
CA LYS A 4 6.32 -16.76 11.28
C LYS A 4 6.62 -16.10 9.95
N GLU A 5 6.92 -16.88 8.92
CA GLU A 5 7.02 -16.34 7.56
C GLU A 5 5.62 -15.83 7.18
N GLU A 6 5.48 -14.51 7.04
CA GLU A 6 4.26 -13.90 6.52
C GLU A 6 4.15 -14.30 5.05
N GLN A 7 3.32 -15.31 4.78
CA GLN A 7 2.92 -15.64 3.42
C GLN A 7 2.17 -14.43 2.83
N PRO A 8 2.45 -14.04 1.58
CA PRO A 8 1.73 -12.94 0.95
C PRO A 8 0.23 -13.21 0.97
N PRO A 9 -0.61 -12.21 1.28
CA PRO A 9 -2.05 -12.35 1.11
C PRO A 9 -2.39 -12.67 -0.35
N SER A 10 -3.56 -13.31 -0.57
CA SER A 10 -3.98 -13.74 -1.90
C SER A 10 -3.82 -12.61 -2.93
N PRO A 11 -3.05 -12.82 -4.01
CA PRO A 11 -2.79 -11.77 -4.98
C PRO A 11 -4.06 -11.40 -5.73
N PHE A 12 -4.22 -10.10 -6.00
CA PHE A 12 -5.24 -9.59 -6.91
C PHE A 12 -4.73 -9.64 -8.36
N ILE A 13 -3.47 -9.25 -8.57
CA ILE A 13 -2.74 -9.45 -9.82
C ILE A 13 -1.46 -10.21 -9.48
N GLU A 14 -1.30 -11.39 -10.06
CA GLU A 14 -0.09 -12.20 -9.92
C GLU A 14 0.90 -11.86 -11.04
N GLY A 15 2.17 -11.67 -10.66
CA GLY A 15 3.29 -11.56 -11.58
C GLY A 15 4.38 -12.58 -11.29
N GLU A 16 5.41 -12.61 -12.14
CA GLU A 16 6.51 -13.58 -12.02
C GLU A 16 7.32 -13.40 -10.73
N LYS A 17 7.72 -12.16 -10.42
CA LYS A 17 8.57 -11.81 -9.25
C LYS A 17 7.85 -11.03 -8.17
N ILE A 18 6.83 -10.27 -8.56
CA ILE A 18 6.02 -9.45 -7.67
C ILE A 18 4.55 -9.77 -7.85
N SER A 19 3.78 -9.59 -6.80
CA SER A 19 2.33 -9.67 -6.81
C SER A 19 1.73 -8.38 -6.26
N LEU A 20 0.60 -7.96 -6.83
CA LEU A 20 -0.21 -6.89 -6.28
C LEU A 20 -1.30 -7.48 -5.40
N THR A 21 -1.25 -7.19 -4.11
CA THR A 21 -2.24 -7.63 -3.13
C THR A 21 -3.05 -6.42 -2.65
N ALA A 22 -4.24 -6.66 -2.09
CA ALA A 22 -5.05 -5.57 -1.55
C ALA A 22 -4.29 -4.82 -0.43
N ALA A 23 -4.40 -3.49 -0.40
CA ALA A 23 -3.83 -2.68 0.67
C ALA A 23 -4.31 -3.16 2.06
N ASN A 24 -3.39 -3.29 3.01
CA ASN A 24 -3.66 -3.70 4.37
C ASN A 24 -3.62 -2.49 5.32
N LEU A 25 -4.72 -2.25 6.05
CA LEU A 25 -4.82 -1.18 7.04
C LEU A 25 -3.79 -1.31 8.18
N GLU A 26 -3.35 -2.52 8.49
CA GLU A 26 -2.32 -2.78 9.51
C GLU A 26 -0.95 -2.23 9.10
N HIS A 27 -0.68 -2.15 7.79
CA HIS A 27 0.57 -1.63 7.23
C HIS A 27 0.55 -0.11 7.02
N ALA A 28 -0.47 0.62 7.50
CA ALA A 28 -0.55 2.07 7.36
C ALA A 28 0.68 2.83 7.90
N ASN A 29 1.29 2.33 8.99
CA ASN A 29 2.54 2.90 9.53
C ASN A 29 3.72 2.74 8.54
N LEU A 30 3.80 1.59 7.87
CA LEU A 30 4.82 1.31 6.87
C LEU A 30 4.64 2.23 5.65
N TYR A 31 3.40 2.39 5.18
CA TYR A 31 3.09 3.30 4.08
C TYR A 31 3.43 4.74 4.42
N ALA A 32 3.10 5.20 5.64
CA ALA A 32 3.47 6.53 6.11
C ALA A 32 4.98 6.72 6.10
N LYS A 33 5.75 5.72 6.58
CA LYS A 33 7.22 5.75 6.51
C LYS A 33 7.74 5.88 5.08
N TRP A 34 7.19 5.12 4.12
CA TRP A 34 7.60 5.21 2.71
C TRP A 34 7.27 6.56 2.07
N LYS A 35 6.05 7.05 2.27
CA LYS A 35 5.59 8.34 1.74
C LYS A 35 6.31 9.53 2.36
N ASN A 36 6.78 9.37 3.59
CA ASN A 36 7.42 10.44 4.35
C ASN A 36 8.96 10.39 4.29
N ASN A 37 9.54 9.39 3.63
CA ASN A 37 10.98 9.32 3.42
C ASN A 37 11.46 10.60 2.70
N PRO A 38 12.43 11.36 3.26
CA PRO A 38 12.93 12.60 2.66
C PRO A 38 13.35 12.45 1.19
N GLU A 39 13.99 11.33 0.84
CA GLU A 39 14.46 11.06 -0.52
C GLU A 39 13.31 10.85 -1.50
N ASN A 40 12.16 10.35 -1.05
CA ASN A 40 10.99 10.15 -1.89
C ASN A 40 10.11 11.42 -1.93
N ARG A 41 10.02 12.12 -0.80
CA ARG A 41 9.20 13.33 -0.61
C ARG A 41 9.52 14.46 -1.57
N LYS A 42 10.78 14.57 -2.01
CA LYS A 42 11.17 15.57 -3.02
C LYS A 42 10.38 15.46 -4.33
N ASN A 43 9.82 14.29 -4.61
CA ASN A 43 8.97 14.02 -5.77
C ASN A 43 7.46 13.98 -5.42
N SER A 44 7.09 14.22 -4.16
CA SER A 44 5.70 14.18 -3.71
C SER A 44 4.95 15.45 -4.13
N LEU A 45 3.78 15.27 -4.73
CA LEU A 45 2.83 16.36 -4.99
C LEU A 45 2.09 16.81 -3.72
N ASN A 46 2.08 15.98 -2.68
CA ASN A 46 1.54 16.37 -1.38
C ASN A 46 2.61 17.14 -0.58
N PRO A 47 2.38 18.42 -0.24
CA PRO A 47 3.35 19.24 0.50
C PRO A 47 3.45 18.84 1.98
N VAL A 48 2.45 18.13 2.51
CA VAL A 48 2.36 17.81 3.94
C VAL A 48 2.69 16.32 4.16
N PRO A 49 3.49 16.00 5.18
CA PRO A 49 3.60 14.65 5.71
C PRO A 49 2.27 13.97 5.96
N GLN A 50 2.14 12.71 5.53
CA GLN A 50 0.94 11.93 5.83
C GLN A 50 1.14 11.10 7.08
N THR A 51 0.21 11.16 8.02
CA THR A 51 0.19 10.28 9.18
C THR A 51 -0.35 8.90 8.80
N ALA A 52 -0.15 7.91 9.68
CA ALA A 52 -0.78 6.61 9.49
C ALA A 52 -2.32 6.70 9.54
N GLU A 53 -2.87 7.63 10.32
CA GLU A 53 -4.31 7.87 10.39
C GLU A 53 -4.86 8.44 9.07
N ASP A 54 -4.16 9.40 8.46
CA ASP A 54 -4.52 9.92 7.13
C ASP A 54 -4.57 8.81 6.09
N ILE A 55 -3.61 7.89 6.15
CA ILE A 55 -3.52 6.76 5.23
C ILE A 55 -4.65 5.77 5.49
N LYS A 56 -4.93 5.40 6.75
CA LYS A 56 -6.06 4.54 7.09
C LYS A 56 -7.37 5.12 6.56
N LYS A 57 -7.61 6.41 6.81
CA LYS A 57 -8.79 7.13 6.32
C LYS A 57 -8.91 7.11 4.80
N SER A 58 -7.79 7.12 4.07
CA SER A 58 -7.80 7.02 2.61
C SER A 58 -8.13 5.63 2.06
N LEU A 59 -7.90 4.58 2.87
CA LEU A 59 -8.13 3.18 2.54
C LEU A 59 -9.50 2.67 3.02
N GLU A 60 -10.16 3.40 3.92
CA GLU A 60 -11.50 3.05 4.41
C GLU A 60 -12.52 2.95 3.26
N PRO A 61 -13.42 1.96 3.31
CA PRO A 61 -14.47 1.82 2.31
C PRO A 61 -15.39 3.04 2.32
N LYS A 62 -15.58 3.65 1.15
CA LYS A 62 -16.52 4.76 0.95
C LYS A 62 -17.90 4.23 0.56
N LYS A 63 -18.96 4.96 0.91
CA LYS A 63 -20.37 4.65 0.53
C LYS A 63 -20.69 4.87 -0.96
N GLN A 64 -19.69 4.80 -1.84
CA GLN A 64 -19.85 5.03 -3.28
C GLN A 64 -19.99 3.68 -3.99
N GLU A 65 -20.86 3.60 -5.00
CA GLU A 65 -21.06 2.36 -5.79
C GLU A 65 -19.82 2.00 -6.62
N VAL A 66 -19.12 3.02 -7.16
CA VAL A 66 -17.83 2.86 -7.83
C VAL A 66 -16.74 3.48 -6.96
N LYS A 67 -15.68 2.72 -6.70
CA LYS A 67 -14.52 3.25 -5.99
C LYS A 67 -13.71 4.14 -6.94
N ASP A 68 -13.59 5.42 -6.60
CA ASP A 68 -12.74 6.36 -7.34
C ASP A 68 -11.25 5.95 -7.31
N ASN A 69 -10.83 5.23 -6.26
CA ASN A 69 -9.44 4.82 -6.07
C ASN A 69 -9.35 3.36 -5.59
N VAL A 70 -8.34 2.65 -6.08
CA VAL A 70 -7.98 1.30 -5.61
C VAL A 70 -6.49 1.27 -5.31
N PHE A 71 -6.12 0.74 -4.15
CA PHE A 71 -4.74 0.69 -3.67
C PHE A 71 -4.29 -0.75 -3.46
N PHE A 72 -3.02 -0.99 -3.78
CA PHE A 72 -2.36 -2.28 -3.70
C PHE A 72 -1.03 -2.17 -2.96
N GLU A 73 -0.66 -3.25 -2.29
CA GLU A 73 0.72 -3.48 -1.90
C GLU A 73 1.46 -4.22 -3.01
N ILE A 74 2.73 -3.90 -3.19
CA ILE A 74 3.63 -4.64 -4.06
C ILE A 74 4.38 -5.63 -3.17
N TRP A 75 4.10 -6.92 -3.31
CA TRP A 75 4.78 -7.99 -2.58
C TRP A 75 5.84 -8.62 -3.46
N HIS A 76 7.07 -8.73 -2.95
CA HIS A 76 8.12 -9.50 -3.61
C HIS A 76 8.07 -10.95 -3.13
N LYS A 77 8.02 -11.91 -4.06
CA LYS A 77 7.78 -13.32 -3.74
C LYS A 77 8.89 -13.93 -2.87
N ASP A 78 10.15 -13.52 -3.07
CA ASP A 78 11.28 -14.08 -2.32
C ASP A 78 11.48 -13.42 -0.95
N ASP A 79 11.03 -12.17 -0.78
CA ASP A 79 11.20 -11.42 0.47
C ASP A 79 10.06 -11.66 1.46
N SER A 80 8.92 -12.20 1.01
CA SER A 80 7.72 -12.42 1.81
C SER A 80 7.32 -11.16 2.61
N LYS A 81 7.44 -9.99 1.98
CA LYS A 81 7.08 -8.70 2.58
C LYS A 81 6.61 -7.70 1.53
N PRO A 82 5.78 -6.72 1.90
CA PRO A 82 5.44 -5.63 1.00
C PRO A 82 6.68 -4.72 0.84
N ILE A 83 7.02 -4.42 -0.41
CA ILE A 83 8.18 -3.60 -0.80
C ILE A 83 7.76 -2.27 -1.42
N GLY A 84 6.46 -2.08 -1.65
CA GLY A 84 5.92 -0.85 -2.22
C GLY A 84 4.41 -0.73 -2.07
N PHE A 85 3.91 0.44 -2.43
CA PHE A 85 2.50 0.80 -2.35
C PHE A 85 2.12 1.58 -3.61
N VAL A 86 1.08 1.15 -4.30
CA VAL A 86 0.62 1.74 -5.57
C VAL A 86 -0.89 1.86 -5.56
N GLY A 87 -1.44 2.76 -6.37
CA GLY A 87 -2.88 2.84 -6.56
C GLY A 87 -3.26 3.40 -7.90
N PHE A 88 -4.42 2.98 -8.38
CA PHE A 88 -5.12 3.66 -9.46
C PHE A 88 -6.04 4.70 -8.84
N ILE A 89 -5.89 5.95 -9.28
CA ILE A 89 -6.53 7.12 -8.70
C ILE A 89 -7.43 7.74 -9.76
N ARG A 90 -8.68 8.08 -9.41
CA ARG A 90 -9.71 8.63 -10.31
C ARG A 90 -10.02 7.71 -11.50
N ILE A 91 -10.42 6.48 -11.19
CA ILE A 91 -10.81 5.47 -12.21
C ILE A 91 -12.31 5.49 -12.56
N GLY A 92 -13.05 6.50 -12.09
CA GLY A 92 -14.47 6.73 -12.38
C GLY A 92 -14.71 7.73 -13.49
#